data_AF-A0A2U1NYW1-F1
#
_entry.id   AF-A0A2U1NYW1-F1
#
_cell.length_a   1.000
_cell.length_b   1.000
_cell.length_c   1.000
_cell.angle_alpha   90.00
_cell.angle_beta   90.00
_cell.angle_gamma   90.00
#
_symmetry.space_group_name_H-M   'P 1'
#
loop_
_entity.id
_entity.type
_entity.pdbx_description
1 polymer ?
#
loop_
_entity_poly.entity_id
_entity_poly.type
_entity_poly.pdbx_seq_one_letter_code
_entity_poly.pdbx_strand_id
1 'polypeptide(L)' 'MLTVHGSDDSLVRVEEALGFAKVIRNHKLQIIEGADHRFSEYRDDLASIVLSFIKEPLNQ' A
#
# COMPACT_ATOMS: atom_id res chain seq x y z
N MET A 1 -8.06 4.68 -6.14
CA MET A 1 -6.71 4.13 -6.43
C MET A 1 -6.10 3.63 -5.14
N LEU A 2 -5.36 2.51 -5.15
CA LEU A 2 -4.68 1.96 -3.98
C LEU A 2 -3.16 1.96 -4.20
N THR A 3 -2.42 2.38 -3.18
CA THR A 3 -0.99 2.07 -3.02
C THR A 3 -0.81 1.22 -1.78
N VAL A 4 -0.05 0.14 -1.89
CA VAL A 4 0.43 -0.66 -0.74
C VAL A 4 1.94 -0.46 -0.65
N HIS A 5 2.46 -0.08 0.51
CA HIS A 5 3.88 0.21 0.71
C HIS A 5 4.41 -0.53 1.94
N GLY A 6 5.64 -1.00 1.90
CA GLY A 6 6.31 -1.58 3.06
C GLY A 6 7.05 -0.52 3.88
N SER A 7 6.93 -0.52 5.21
CA SER A 7 7.60 0.47 6.06
C SER A 7 9.13 0.38 5.99
N ASP A 8 9.64 -0.83 5.75
CA ASP A 8 11.07 -1.17 5.78
C ASP A 8 11.64 -1.26 4.36
N ASP A 9 10.95 -0.64 3.39
CA ASP A 9 11.45 -0.45 2.05
C ASP A 9 12.70 0.45 2.07
N SER A 10 13.85 -0.19 1.90
CA SER A 10 15.16 0.48 1.88
C SER A 10 15.48 1.16 0.54
N LEU A 11 14.68 0.93 -0.52
CA LEU A 11 14.88 1.51 -1.85
C LEU A 11 14.02 2.76 -2.04
N VAL A 12 12.76 2.71 -1.62
CA VAL A 12 11.82 3.83 -1.66
C VAL A 12 11.26 4.03 -0.26
N ARG A 13 11.65 5.14 0.36
CA ARG A 13 11.25 5.39 1.74
C ARG A 13 9.74 5.57 1.88
N VAL A 14 9.21 5.15 3.02
CA VAL A 14 7.79 5.25 3.35
C VAL A 14 7.24 6.68 3.31
N GLU A 15 8.08 7.69 3.56
CA GLU A 15 7.67 9.10 3.53
C GLU A 15 7.28 9.57 2.13
N GLU A 16 7.85 8.98 1.07
CA GLU A 16 7.46 9.29 -0.31
C GLU A 16 6.01 8.86 -0.57
N ALA A 17 5.64 7.65 -0.14
CA ALA A 17 4.27 7.15 -0.25
C ALA A 17 3.28 8.03 0.54
N LEU A 18 3.67 8.48 1.75
CA LEU A 18 2.89 9.43 2.54
C LEU A 18 2.75 10.80 1.85
N GLY A 19 3.78 11.24 1.13
CA GLY A 19 3.75 12.45 0.31
C GLY A 19 2.69 12.38 -0.78
N PHE A 20 2.65 11.28 -1.54
CA PHE A 20 1.64 11.08 -2.58
C PHE A 20 0.22 11.02 -2.02
N ALA A 21 0.01 10.34 -0.88
CA ALA A 21 -1.31 10.21 -0.26
C ALA A 21 -1.92 11.55 0.16
N LYS A 22 -1.10 12.57 0.43
CA LYS A 22 -1.57 13.93 0.77
C LYS A 22 -2.07 14.71 -0.44
N VAL A 23 -1.58 14.38 -1.64
CA VAL A 23 -1.83 15.18 -2.86
C VAL A 23 -2.90 14.55 -3.74
N ILE A 24 -2.95 13.22 -3.81
CA ILE A 24 -3.83 12.52 -4.74
C ILE A 24 -5.19 12.27 -4.09
N ARG A 25 -6.25 12.86 -4.64
CA ARG A 25 -7.64 12.61 -4.21
C ARG A 25 -8.09 11.21 -4.61
N ASN A 26 -9.01 10.63 -3.84
CA ASN A 26 -9.56 9.27 -4.06
C ASN A 26 -8.45 8.19 -4.11
N HIS A 27 -7.39 8.41 -3.33
CA HIS A 27 -6.28 7.50 -3.11
C HIS A 27 -6.37 6.92 -1.71
N LYS A 28 -6.14 5.61 -1.61
CA LYS A 28 -5.96 4.89 -0.35
C LYS A 28 -4.50 4.45 -0.29
N LEU A 29 -3.82 4.79 0.79
CA LEU A 29 -2.49 4.27 1.10
C LEU A 29 -2.63 3.23 2.22
N GLN A 30 -2.10 2.04 1.98
CA GLN A 30 -1.97 1.00 2.99
C GLN A 30 -0.48 0.74 3.25
N ILE A 31 -0.06 0.83 4.51
CA ILE A 31 1.31 0.52 4.91
C ILE A 31 1.31 -0.85 5.59
N ILE A 32 2.26 -1.70 5.21
CA ILE A 32 2.55 -2.97 5.89
C ILE A 32 3.82 -2.77 6.71
N GLU A 33 3.67 -2.77 8.02
CA GLU A 33 4.77 -2.60 8.96
C GLU A 33 5.74 -3.79 8.90
N GLY A 34 7.05 -3.51 8.84
CA GLY A 34 8.13 -4.48 8.69
C GLY A 34 8.34 -5.01 7.26
N ALA A 35 7.47 -4.68 6.30
CA ALA A 35 7.62 -5.19 4.94
C ALA A 35 8.72 -4.46 4.17
N ASP A 36 9.54 -5.25 3.47
CA ASP A 36 10.56 -4.74 2.55
C ASP A 36 9.95 -4.33 1.20
N HIS A 37 10.78 -3.77 0.31
CA HIS A 37 10.39 -3.36 -1.05
C HIS A 37 9.68 -4.45 -1.86
N ARG A 38 10.01 -5.73 -1.61
CA ARG A 38 9.49 -6.88 -2.35
C ARG A 38 8.36 -7.61 -1.62
N PHE A 39 7.99 -7.12 -0.43
CA PHE A 39 7.09 -7.80 0.50
C PHE A 39 7.50 -9.25 0.75
N SER A 40 8.80 -9.54 0.87
CA SER A 40 9.36 -10.90 0.83
C SER A 40 8.68 -11.87 1.80
N GLU A 41 8.42 -11.41 3.03
CA GLU A 41 7.73 -12.16 4.10
C GLU A 41 6.24 -11.78 4.27
N TYR A 42 5.73 -10.87 3.44
CA TYR A 42 4.41 -10.24 3.60
C TYR A 42 3.52 -10.34 2.34
N ARG A 43 3.82 -11.30 1.45
CA ARG A 43 3.09 -11.46 0.18
C ARG A 43 1.62 -11.82 0.39
N ASP A 44 1.30 -12.61 1.42
CA ASP A 44 -0.07 -12.99 1.72
C ASP A 44 -0.87 -11.79 2.24
N ASP A 45 -0.27 -10.93 3.07
CA ASP A 45 -0.87 -9.67 3.52
C ASP A 45 -1.12 -8.73 2.34
N LEU A 46 -0.11 -8.56 1.47
CA LEU A 46 -0.24 -7.79 0.24
C LEU A 46 -1.39 -8.32 -0.63
N ALA A 47 -1.46 -9.62 -0.86
CA ALA A 47 -2.51 -10.25 -1.65
C ALA A 47 -3.89 -10.04 -1.03
N SER A 48 -4.02 -10.21 0.29
CA SER A 48 -5.26 -10.00 1.04
C SER A 48 -5.76 -8.55 0.91
N ILE A 49 -4.87 -7.57 1.10
CA ILE A 49 -5.17 -6.14 0.96
C ILE A 49 -5.66 -5.82 -0.46
N VAL A 50 -4.94 -6.29 -1.48
CA VAL A 50 -5.28 -6.04 -2.88
C VAL A 50 -6.62 -6.69 -3.25
N LEU A 51 -6.85 -7.94 -2.85
CA LEU A 51 -8.11 -8.65 -3.10
C LEU A 51 -9.29 -7.99 -2.39
N SER A 52 -9.09 -7.52 -1.15
CA SER A 52 -10.11 -6.76 -0.43
C SER A 52 -10.49 -5.50 -1.20
N PHE A 53 -9.51 -4.72 -1.64
CA PHE A 53 -9.75 -3.48 -2.38
C PHE A 53 -10.46 -3.70 -3.71
N ILE A 54 -10.10 -4.75 -4.47
CA ILE A 54 -10.77 -5.07 -5.75
C ILE A 54 -12.22 -5.50 -5.55
N LYS A 55 -12.52 -6.17 -4.42
CA LYS A 55 -13.86 -6.65 -4.08
C LYS A 55 -14.74 -5.59 -3.41
N GLU A 56 -14.17 -4.45 -3.00
CA GLU A 56 -14.97 -3.33 -2.49
C GLU A 56 -15.97 -2.90 -3.58
N PRO A 57 -17.29 -2.85 -3.29
CA PRO A 57 -18.26 -2.38 -4.27
C PRO A 57 -17.90 -0.97 -4.71
N LEU A 58 -18.03 -0.70 -6.01
CA LEU A 58 -17.73 0.60 -6.59
C LEU A 58 -18.77 1.63 -6.15
N ASN A 59 -18.67 2.09 -4.91
CA ASN A 59 -19.42 3.24 -4.44
C ASN A 59 -18.64 4.47 -4.91
N GLN A 60 -19.01 4.97 -6.10
CA GLN A 60 -18.59 6.28 -6.59
C GLN A 60 -19.38 7.39 -5.92
#